data_AF-W7DUS9-F1
#
_entry.id   AF-W7DUS9-F1
#
_cell.length_a   1.000
_cell.length_b   1.000
_cell.length_c   1.000
_cell.angle_alpha   90.00
_cell.angle_beta   90.00
_cell.angle_gamma   90.00
#
_symmetry.space_group_name_H-M   'P 1'
#
loop_
_entity.id
_entity.type
_entity.pdbx_description
1 polymer ?
#
loop_
_entity_poly.entity_id
_entity_poly.type
_entity_poly.pdbx_seq_one_letter_code
_entity_poly.pdbx_strand_id
1 'polypeptide(L)'
;MTQKKYQITIIGAEKYPNYNRIMLSNILQNKMTVEETIMNPLDWYKENGIDLHNHNPAVRMDCSLQNIELADGSVVSYDRCILATGSKPFILPVEGAELEGVVAFRTIDDTKKILDYARKYQKATVIGGGLLGLEAAKGLVDQGMDVTVVHLEKWLMETQLNEAAGKLLKTDLEKQGLKFRMETKTEKNFRCESGNGHRFFRWHANGYGFSCDVNWNST
;
A
#
# COMPACT_ATOMS: atom_id res chain seq x y z
N MET A 1 6.89 8.15 -41.98
CA MET A 1 6.43 7.38 -40.80
C MET A 1 7.48 6.32 -40.53
N THR A 2 8.19 6.39 -39.42
CA THR A 2 9.20 5.39 -39.04
C THR A 2 8.47 4.10 -38.66
N GLN A 3 8.68 3.05 -39.44
CA GLN A 3 8.07 1.73 -39.21
C GLN A 3 8.54 1.20 -37.84
N LYS A 4 7.60 0.88 -36.94
CA LYS A 4 7.93 0.32 -35.62
C LYS A 4 8.57 -1.06 -35.83
N LYS A 5 9.81 -1.21 -35.38
CA LYS A 5 10.63 -2.42 -35.57
C LYS A 5 10.27 -3.57 -34.62
N TYR A 6 9.47 -3.31 -33.59
CA TYR A 6 9.13 -4.26 -32.54
C TYR A 6 7.63 -4.19 -32.22
N GLN A 7 7.04 -5.35 -31.91
CA GLN A 7 5.77 -5.45 -31.21
C GLN A 7 6.04 -5.42 -29.70
N ILE A 8 5.26 -4.65 -28.95
CA ILE A 8 5.40 -4.52 -27.50
C ILE A 8 4.11 -5.01 -26.85
N THR A 9 4.25 -5.98 -25.94
CA THR A 9 3.18 -6.45 -25.08
C THR A 9 3.53 -6.15 -23.62
N ILE A 10 2.59 -5.56 -22.88
CA ILE A 10 2.71 -5.27 -21.45
C ILE A 10 1.64 -6.08 -20.72
N ILE A 11 2.06 -6.82 -19.69
CA ILE A 11 1.18 -7.67 -18.88
C ILE A 11 1.18 -7.13 -17.45
N GLY A 12 -0.01 -6.89 -16.91
CA GLY A 12 -0.23 -6.28 -15.59
C GLY A 12 -1.30 -7.01 -14.79
N ALA A 13 -1.01 -7.25 -13.51
CA ALA A 13 -1.96 -7.85 -12.57
C ALA A 13 -3.08 -6.89 -12.17
N GLU A 14 -2.79 -5.59 -12.10
CA GLU A 14 -3.74 -4.56 -11.67
C GLU A 14 -4.68 -4.19 -12.82
N LYS A 15 -5.89 -3.72 -12.47
CA LYS A 15 -6.92 -3.30 -13.45
C LYS A 15 -6.69 -1.92 -14.07
N TYR A 16 -5.71 -1.18 -13.59
CA TYR A 16 -5.40 0.18 -14.03
C TYR A 16 -4.21 0.18 -14.99
N PRO A 17 -4.15 1.10 -15.97
CA PRO A 17 -2.93 1.37 -16.71
C PRO A 17 -1.83 1.93 -15.79
N ASN A 18 -0.63 2.19 -16.31
CA ASN A 18 0.47 2.64 -15.47
C ASN A 18 0.15 3.98 -14.78
N TYR A 19 0.42 4.03 -13.48
CA TYR A 19 0.14 5.19 -12.63
C TYR A 19 1.32 5.51 -11.71
N ASN A 20 1.40 6.76 -11.26
CA ASN A 20 2.43 7.17 -10.32
C ASN A 20 2.08 6.74 -8.90
N ARG A 21 2.64 5.60 -8.48
CA ARG A 21 2.41 5.03 -7.15
C ARG A 21 2.85 5.94 -5.98
N ILE A 22 3.81 6.84 -6.20
CA ILE A 22 4.26 7.79 -5.18
C ILE A 22 3.11 8.74 -4.79
N MET A 23 2.20 9.01 -5.72
CA MET A 23 1.09 9.94 -5.51
C MET A 23 -0.11 9.33 -4.78
N LEU A 24 -0.09 8.04 -4.44
CA LEU A 24 -1.23 7.42 -3.75
C LEU A 24 -1.50 8.05 -2.38
N SER A 25 -0.49 8.58 -1.70
CA SER A 25 -0.66 9.26 -0.41
C SER A 25 -1.42 10.58 -0.56
N ASN A 26 -1.29 11.26 -1.70
CA ASN A 26 -2.08 12.45 -2.01
C ASN A 26 -3.56 12.11 -2.18
N ILE A 27 -3.90 10.93 -2.70
CA ILE A 27 -5.30 10.46 -2.75
C ILE A 27 -5.84 10.28 -1.32
N LEU A 28 -5.08 9.63 -0.43
CA LEU A 28 -5.49 9.49 0.98
C LEU A 28 -5.66 10.84 1.69
N GLN A 29 -4.93 11.86 1.27
CA GLN A 29 -5.01 13.22 1.82
C GLN A 29 -6.07 14.10 1.11
N ASN A 30 -6.92 13.54 0.25
CA ASN A 30 -7.90 14.28 -0.57
C ASN A 30 -7.29 15.37 -1.47
N LYS A 31 -6.03 15.24 -1.85
CA LYS A 31 -5.30 16.20 -2.70
C LYS A 31 -5.27 15.80 -4.17
N MET A 32 -5.62 14.56 -4.49
CA MET A 32 -5.52 14.01 -5.84
C MET A 32 -6.57 12.91 -6.06
N THR A 33 -7.01 12.75 -7.31
CA THR A 33 -7.88 11.65 -7.73
C THR A 33 -7.09 10.48 -8.29
N VAL A 34 -7.75 9.34 -8.51
CA VAL A 34 -7.10 8.19 -9.16
C VAL A 34 -6.71 8.53 -10.60
N GLU A 35 -7.56 9.26 -11.30
CA GLU A 35 -7.38 9.64 -12.69
C GLU A 35 -6.13 10.53 -12.87
N GLU A 36 -5.89 11.44 -11.93
CA GLU A 36 -4.71 12.31 -11.90
C GLU A 36 -3.39 11.54 -11.66
N THR A 37 -3.45 10.32 -11.13
CA THR A 37 -2.26 9.47 -10.99
C THR A 37 -1.91 8.71 -12.26
N ILE A 38 -2.84 8.58 -13.22
CA ILE A 38 -2.62 7.82 -14.45
C ILE A 38 -1.61 8.56 -15.32
N MET A 39 -0.51 7.87 -15.67
CA MET A 39 0.57 8.46 -16.46
C MET A 39 0.29 8.36 -17.96
N ASN A 40 -0.20 7.20 -18.41
CA ASN A 40 -0.66 7.01 -19.78
C ASN A 40 -2.09 6.45 -19.76
N PRO A 41 -3.07 7.13 -20.37
CA PRO A 41 -4.42 6.60 -20.50
C PRO A 41 -4.45 5.40 -21.46
N LEU A 42 -5.52 4.60 -21.42
CA LEU A 42 -5.64 3.38 -22.24
C LEU A 42 -5.49 3.63 -23.74
N ASP A 43 -5.99 4.77 -24.24
CA ASP A 43 -5.90 5.08 -25.67
C ASP A 43 -4.48 5.38 -26.14
N TRP A 44 -3.61 5.87 -25.24
CA TRP A 44 -2.19 6.07 -25.55
C TRP A 44 -1.50 4.76 -25.98
N TYR A 45 -1.88 3.63 -25.37
CA TYR A 45 -1.33 2.32 -25.74
C TYR A 45 -1.77 1.90 -27.14
N LYS A 46 -3.05 2.10 -27.49
CA LYS A 46 -3.58 1.81 -28.83
C LYS A 46 -2.91 2.66 -29.90
N GLU A 47 -2.81 3.97 -29.66
CA GLU A 47 -2.13 4.92 -30.55
C GLU A 47 -0.65 4.57 -30.75
N ASN A 48 -0.05 3.94 -29.73
CA ASN A 48 1.33 3.47 -29.78
C ASN A 48 1.48 2.00 -30.20
N GLY A 49 0.42 1.31 -30.61
CA GLY A 49 0.50 -0.10 -31.03
C GLY A 49 1.12 -1.00 -29.95
N ILE A 50 0.85 -0.70 -28.68
CA ILE A 50 1.26 -1.49 -27.53
C ILE A 50 0.06 -2.34 -27.10
N ASP A 51 0.25 -3.65 -27.05
CA ASP A 51 -0.74 -4.58 -26.55
C ASP A 51 -0.69 -4.63 -25.01
N LEU A 52 -1.78 -4.23 -24.35
CA LEU A 52 -1.84 -4.10 -22.90
C LEU A 52 -2.83 -5.10 -22.32
N HIS A 53 -2.31 -6.08 -21.57
CA HIS A 53 -3.07 -7.07 -20.82
C HIS A 53 -3.15 -6.63 -19.35
N ASN A 54 -4.13 -5.77 -19.04
CA ASN A 54 -4.45 -5.40 -17.65
C ASN A 54 -5.39 -6.42 -17.02
N HIS A 55 -5.38 -6.48 -15.68
CA HIS A 55 -6.20 -7.40 -14.91
C HIS A 55 -6.01 -8.89 -15.28
N ASN A 56 -4.88 -9.22 -15.90
CA ASN A 56 -4.58 -10.58 -16.35
C ASN A 56 -3.12 -10.91 -16.02
N PRO A 57 -2.82 -11.29 -14.78
CA PRO A 57 -1.44 -11.50 -14.36
C PRO A 57 -0.80 -12.67 -15.10
N ALA A 58 0.50 -12.53 -15.38
CA ALA A 58 1.35 -13.66 -15.75
C ALA A 58 1.46 -14.64 -14.57
N VAL A 59 1.13 -15.91 -14.80
CA VAL A 59 1.13 -16.96 -13.77
C VAL A 59 2.24 -17.98 -13.96
N ARG A 60 2.74 -18.15 -15.19
CA ARG A 60 3.85 -19.05 -15.50
C ARG A 60 4.68 -18.51 -16.67
N MET A 61 5.99 -18.69 -16.60
CA MET A 61 6.91 -18.38 -17.70
C MET A 61 7.68 -19.64 -18.07
N ASP A 62 7.63 -20.02 -19.34
CA ASP A 62 8.43 -21.11 -19.90
C ASP A 62 9.55 -20.51 -20.77
N CYS A 63 10.77 -20.52 -20.24
CA CYS A 63 11.94 -20.00 -20.95
C CYS A 63 12.35 -20.86 -22.15
N SER A 64 11.99 -22.14 -22.17
CA SER A 64 12.35 -23.05 -23.27
C SER A 64 11.45 -22.85 -24.48
N LEU A 65 10.15 -22.64 -24.22
CA LEU A 65 9.15 -22.31 -25.24
C LEU A 65 9.02 -20.81 -25.52
N GLN A 66 9.75 -19.98 -24.75
CA GLN A 66 9.72 -18.53 -24.79
C GLN A 66 8.29 -17.96 -24.75
N ASN A 67 7.50 -18.43 -23.77
CA ASN A 67 6.12 -18.00 -23.59
C ASN A 67 5.78 -17.69 -22.14
N ILE A 68 4.71 -16.91 -21.98
CA ILE A 68 4.13 -16.53 -20.69
C ILE A 68 2.66 -16.94 -20.71
N GLU A 69 2.26 -17.73 -19.72
CA GLU A 69 0.86 -18.08 -19.47
C GLU A 69 0.24 -17.04 -18.54
N LEU A 70 -0.94 -16.55 -18.93
CA LEU A 70 -1.73 -15.59 -18.15
C LEU A 70 -2.82 -16.31 -17.35
N ALA A 71 -3.40 -15.63 -16.36
CA ALA A 71 -4.38 -16.22 -15.44
C ALA A 71 -5.68 -16.69 -16.12
N ASP A 72 -6.04 -16.10 -17.27
CA ASP A 72 -7.17 -16.54 -18.09
C ASP A 72 -6.86 -17.75 -18.99
N GLY A 73 -5.63 -18.28 -18.92
CA GLY A 73 -5.16 -19.40 -19.74
C GLY A 73 -4.62 -19.00 -21.11
N SER A 74 -4.63 -17.71 -21.46
CA SER A 74 -3.98 -17.24 -22.69
C SER A 74 -2.46 -17.33 -22.59
N VAL A 75 -1.80 -17.44 -23.76
CA VAL A 75 -0.35 -17.59 -23.86
C VAL A 75 0.22 -16.49 -24.75
N VAL A 76 1.23 -15.80 -24.24
CA VAL A 76 1.96 -14.73 -24.94
C VAL A 76 3.38 -15.21 -25.24
N SER A 77 3.72 -15.35 -26.52
CA SER A 77 5.08 -15.67 -26.96
C SER A 77 5.96 -14.41 -26.98
N TYR A 78 7.26 -14.56 -26.77
CA TYR A 78 8.21 -13.45 -26.78
C TYR A 78 9.57 -13.81 -27.41
N ASP A 79 10.20 -12.84 -28.08
CA ASP A 79 11.63 -12.94 -28.43
C ASP A 79 12.54 -12.43 -27.30
N ARG A 80 12.04 -11.45 -26.55
CA ARG A 80 12.71 -10.79 -25.42
C ARG A 80 11.69 -10.55 -24.31
N CYS A 81 12.04 -10.93 -23.09
CA CYS A 81 11.20 -10.75 -21.91
C CYS A 81 11.89 -9.80 -20.92
N ILE A 82 11.13 -8.84 -20.38
CA ILE A 82 11.59 -7.94 -19.32
C ILE A 82 10.70 -8.20 -18.10
N LEU A 83 11.31 -8.64 -17.00
CA LEU A 83 10.60 -8.80 -15.73
C LEU A 83 10.62 -7.47 -14.97
N ALA A 84 9.46 -6.82 -14.92
CA ALA A 84 9.24 -5.55 -14.23
C ALA A 84 8.17 -5.68 -13.12
N THR A 85 8.16 -6.80 -12.40
CA THR A 85 7.10 -7.18 -11.44
C THR A 85 7.12 -6.38 -10.13
N GLY A 86 8.12 -5.52 -9.93
CA GLY A 86 8.26 -4.72 -8.71
C GLY A 86 8.39 -5.57 -7.44
N SER A 87 7.79 -5.10 -6.35
CA SER A 87 7.84 -5.75 -5.03
C SER A 87 6.48 -5.76 -4.34
N LYS A 88 6.28 -6.73 -3.46
CA LYS A 88 5.12 -6.85 -2.57
C LYS A 88 5.39 -6.15 -1.23
N PRO A 89 4.35 -5.59 -0.57
CA PRO A 89 4.48 -5.10 0.79
C PRO A 89 4.87 -6.25 1.73
N PHE A 90 5.79 -5.98 2.63
CA PHE A 90 6.17 -6.88 3.70
C PHE A 90 5.12 -6.84 4.82
N ILE A 91 4.27 -7.86 4.90
CA ILE A 91 3.33 -8.01 6.00
C ILE A 91 4.05 -8.61 7.22
N LEU A 92 3.96 -7.97 8.39
CA LEU A 92 4.54 -8.48 9.62
C LEU A 92 3.99 -9.88 9.93
N PRO A 93 4.84 -10.90 10.13
CA PRO A 93 4.42 -12.28 10.35
C PRO A 93 4.00 -12.49 11.82
N VAL A 94 2.97 -11.77 12.24
CA VAL A 94 2.38 -11.85 13.59
C VAL A 94 1.00 -12.49 13.51
N GLU A 95 0.57 -13.13 14.60
CA GLU A 95 -0.77 -13.70 14.70
C GLU A 95 -1.83 -12.64 14.39
N GLY A 96 -2.79 -12.95 13.50
CA GLY A 96 -3.85 -12.03 13.11
C GLY A 96 -3.48 -11.00 12.04
N ALA A 97 -2.35 -11.16 11.35
CA ALA A 97 -1.96 -10.31 10.21
C ALA A 97 -2.88 -10.48 8.98
N GLU A 98 -3.59 -11.60 8.91
CA GLU A 98 -4.56 -11.96 7.87
C GLU A 98 -5.99 -11.48 8.16
N LEU A 99 -6.23 -10.89 9.33
CA LEU A 99 -7.57 -10.44 9.71
C LEU A 99 -8.06 -9.32 8.78
N GLU A 100 -9.30 -9.41 8.32
CA GLU A 100 -9.97 -8.31 7.61
C GLU A 100 -9.92 -7.05 8.48
N GLY A 101 -9.36 -5.96 7.98
CA GLY A 101 -9.03 -4.76 8.76
C GLY A 101 -7.52 -4.54 8.91
N VAL A 102 -6.69 -5.55 8.61
CA VAL A 102 -5.26 -5.39 8.34
C VAL A 102 -5.06 -5.10 6.84
N VAL A 103 -4.50 -3.93 6.51
CA VAL A 103 -4.37 -3.48 5.11
C VAL A 103 -2.95 -2.98 4.85
N ALA A 104 -2.38 -3.37 3.71
CA ALA A 104 -1.17 -2.75 3.18
C ALA A 104 -1.52 -1.53 2.35
N PHE A 105 -0.57 -0.64 2.08
CA PHE A 105 -0.77 0.49 1.17
C PHE A 105 0.26 0.45 0.06
N ARG A 106 -0.16 -0.12 -1.07
CA ARG A 106 0.72 -0.30 -2.23
C ARG A 106 0.03 0.05 -3.54
N THR A 107 -1.25 -0.25 -3.67
CA THR A 107 -2.02 -0.15 -4.92
C THR A 107 -3.17 0.84 -4.79
N ILE A 108 -3.76 1.25 -5.91
CA ILE A 108 -4.99 2.06 -5.91
C ILE A 108 -6.13 1.33 -5.17
N ASP A 109 -6.21 0.01 -5.29
CA ASP A 109 -7.26 -0.77 -4.63
C ASP A 109 -7.06 -0.82 -3.10
N ASP A 110 -5.81 -0.85 -2.64
CA ASP A 110 -5.49 -0.65 -1.22
C ASP A 110 -5.95 0.73 -0.74
N THR A 111 -5.62 1.79 -1.49
CA THR A 111 -6.03 3.17 -1.18
C THR A 111 -7.55 3.28 -1.06
N LYS A 112 -8.30 2.71 -2.00
CA LYS A 112 -9.76 2.69 -1.98
C LYS A 112 -10.29 1.97 -0.75
N LYS A 113 -9.73 0.80 -0.42
CA LYS A 113 -10.10 0.04 0.78
C LYS A 113 -9.85 0.83 2.07
N ILE A 114 -8.72 1.53 2.15
CA ILE A 114 -8.38 2.38 3.30
C ILE A 114 -9.39 3.53 3.44
N LEU A 115 -9.73 4.22 2.34
CA LEU A 115 -10.74 5.28 2.34
C LEU A 115 -12.11 4.77 2.77
N ASP A 116 -12.53 3.59 2.28
CA ASP A 116 -13.79 2.96 2.68
C ASP A 116 -13.82 2.61 4.16
N TYR A 117 -12.69 2.20 4.73
CA TYR A 117 -12.57 1.98 6.17
C TYR A 117 -12.58 3.28 6.96
N ALA A 118 -11.91 4.33 6.49
CA ALA A 118 -11.91 5.63 7.15
C ALA A 118 -13.32 6.24 7.24
N ARG A 119 -14.22 5.93 6.29
CA ARG A 119 -15.64 6.32 6.35
C ARG A 119 -16.47 5.55 7.38
N LYS A 120 -16.07 4.32 7.70
CA LYS A 120 -16.83 3.39 8.56
C LYS A 120 -16.34 3.41 10.01
N TYR A 121 -15.08 3.73 10.21
CA TYR A 121 -14.38 3.57 11.48
C TYR A 121 -13.74 4.88 11.92
N GLN A 122 -13.27 4.93 13.17
CA GLN A 122 -12.77 6.18 13.76
C GLN A 122 -11.34 6.06 14.24
N LYS A 123 -10.83 4.86 14.55
CA LYS A 123 -9.48 4.66 15.11
C LYS A 123 -8.59 3.80 14.21
N ALA A 124 -7.39 4.28 13.89
CA ALA A 124 -6.45 3.56 13.04
C ALA A 124 -5.07 3.35 13.68
N THR A 125 -4.60 2.11 13.57
CA THR A 125 -3.23 1.59 13.69
C THR A 125 -2.37 1.78 12.46
N VAL A 126 -1.32 2.61 12.48
CA VAL A 126 -0.26 2.58 11.47
C VAL A 126 0.98 1.95 12.08
N ILE A 127 1.45 0.84 11.51
CA ILE A 127 2.66 0.15 11.92
C ILE A 127 3.81 0.56 11.00
N GLY A 128 4.86 1.10 11.61
CA GLY A 128 6.06 1.62 10.99
C GLY A 128 6.07 3.14 10.84
N GLY A 129 7.13 3.77 11.36
CA GLY A 129 7.41 5.20 11.32
C GLY A 129 8.35 5.63 10.18
N GLY A 130 8.38 4.88 9.09
CA GLY A 130 9.07 5.24 7.85
C GLY A 130 8.24 6.19 6.98
N LEU A 131 8.79 6.65 5.84
CA LEU A 131 8.15 7.66 4.99
C LEU A 131 6.71 7.31 4.59
N LEU A 132 6.50 6.14 3.98
CA LEU A 132 5.15 5.67 3.59
C LEU A 132 4.23 5.51 4.80
N GLY A 133 4.80 5.10 5.93
CA GLY A 133 4.16 5.04 7.24
C GLY A 133 3.50 6.35 7.64
N LEU A 134 4.31 7.38 7.67
CA LEU A 134 3.92 8.71 8.11
C LEU A 134 2.97 9.37 7.11
N GLU A 135 3.18 9.17 5.81
CA GLU A 135 2.29 9.70 4.77
C GLU A 135 0.89 9.08 4.83
N ALA A 136 0.80 7.75 5.00
CA ALA A 136 -0.48 7.07 5.16
C ALA A 136 -1.18 7.47 6.46
N ALA A 137 -0.42 7.56 7.57
CA ALA A 137 -0.94 8.01 8.85
C ALA A 137 -1.51 9.43 8.76
N LYS A 138 -0.79 10.34 8.10
CA LYS A 138 -1.27 11.71 7.88
C LYS A 138 -2.52 11.74 7.01
N GLY A 139 -2.57 10.93 5.96
CA GLY A 139 -3.77 10.74 5.13
C GLY A 139 -4.98 10.31 5.94
N LEU A 140 -4.82 9.35 6.86
CA LEU A 140 -5.90 8.91 7.75
C LEU A 140 -6.36 10.00 8.73
N VAL A 141 -5.44 10.81 9.26
CA VAL A 141 -5.81 11.99 10.05
C VAL A 141 -6.62 12.99 9.22
N ASP A 142 -6.23 13.21 7.96
CA ASP A 142 -6.97 14.08 7.02
C ASP A 142 -8.35 13.54 6.64
N GLN A 143 -8.56 12.22 6.77
CA GLN A 143 -9.90 11.59 6.70
C GLN A 143 -10.69 11.69 8.01
N GLY A 144 -10.14 12.31 9.06
CA GLY A 144 -10.79 12.51 10.36
C GLY A 144 -10.62 11.36 11.36
N MET A 145 -9.71 10.41 11.12
CA MET A 145 -9.47 9.31 12.06
C MET A 145 -8.56 9.73 13.22
N ASP A 146 -8.74 9.09 14.38
CA ASP A 146 -7.77 9.07 15.47
C ASP A 146 -6.67 8.05 15.18
N VAL A 147 -5.49 8.54 14.79
CA VAL A 147 -4.39 7.73 14.28
C VAL A 147 -3.25 7.65 15.29
N THR A 148 -2.83 6.43 15.59
CA THR A 148 -1.58 6.15 16.30
C THR A 148 -0.58 5.52 15.34
N VAL A 149 0.68 5.92 15.41
CA VAL A 149 1.80 5.30 14.70
C VAL A 149 2.60 4.48 15.72
N VAL A 150 2.74 3.20 15.46
CA VAL A 150 3.56 2.26 16.24
C VAL A 150 4.87 2.07 15.51
N HIS A 151 5.99 2.42 16.15
CA HIS A 151 7.31 2.31 15.56
C HIS A 151 8.26 1.57 16.49
N LEU A 152 9.07 0.68 15.91
CA LEU A 152 9.98 -0.18 16.66
C LEU A 152 11.18 0.60 17.21
N GLU A 153 11.63 1.61 16.47
CA GLU A 153 12.87 2.32 16.77
C GLU A 153 12.65 3.55 17.66
N LYS A 154 13.76 4.14 18.13
CA LYS A 154 13.78 5.28 19.06
C LYS A 154 13.32 6.59 18.44
N TRP A 155 13.49 6.77 17.13
CA TRP A 155 13.06 7.95 16.39
C TRP A 155 12.51 7.57 15.01
N LEU A 156 11.80 8.51 14.39
CA LEU A 156 11.18 8.31 13.08
C LEU A 156 12.19 8.37 11.94
N MET A 157 11.93 7.62 10.87
CA MET A 157 12.76 7.58 9.67
C MET A 157 14.25 7.37 9.98
N GLU A 158 14.56 6.43 10.87
CA GLU A 158 15.91 6.17 11.39
C GLU A 158 16.94 5.81 10.32
N THR A 159 16.48 5.29 9.18
CA THR A 159 17.34 5.01 8.02
C THR A 159 17.69 6.26 7.20
N GLN A 160 16.94 7.37 7.35
CA GLN A 160 17.13 8.61 6.60
C GLN A 160 17.57 9.80 7.47
N LEU A 161 17.17 9.81 8.75
CA LEU A 161 17.34 10.93 9.66
C LEU A 161 18.17 10.52 10.88
N ASN A 162 18.95 11.46 11.41
CA ASN A 162 19.52 11.32 12.74
C ASN A 162 18.45 11.53 13.82
N GLU A 163 18.80 11.17 15.06
CA GLU A 163 17.86 11.22 16.19
C GLU A 163 17.26 12.61 16.41
N ALA A 164 18.07 13.68 16.30
CA ALA A 164 17.61 15.05 16.48
C ALA A 164 16.54 15.43 15.45
N ALA A 165 16.78 15.15 14.16
CA ALA A 165 15.83 15.41 13.09
C ALA A 165 14.57 14.53 13.22
N GLY A 166 14.72 13.25 13.59
CA GLY A 166 13.58 12.36 13.82
C GLY A 166 12.68 12.82 14.97
N LYS A 167 13.25 13.36 16.06
CA LYS A 167 12.48 13.96 17.17
C LYS A 167 11.76 15.25 16.78
N LEU A 168 12.40 16.09 15.97
CA LEU A 168 11.76 17.31 15.42
C LEU A 168 10.58 16.94 14.53
N LEU A 169 10.78 15.98 13.61
CA LEU A 169 9.71 15.47 12.74
C LEU A 169 8.54 14.91 13.58
N LYS A 170 8.84 14.07 14.57
CA LYS A 170 7.82 13.53 15.47
C LYS A 170 7.01 14.64 16.14
N THR A 171 7.69 15.65 16.69
CA THR A 171 7.05 16.78 17.38
C THR A 171 6.13 17.56 16.43
N ASP A 172 6.56 17.76 15.19
CA ASP A 172 5.75 18.44 14.18
C ASP A 172 4.50 17.62 13.81
N LEU A 173 4.67 16.33 13.56
CA LEU A 173 3.57 15.42 13.24
C LEU A 173 2.58 15.26 14.39
N GLU A 174 3.03 15.32 15.65
CA GLU A 174 2.15 15.33 16.83
C GLU A 174 1.26 16.57 16.86
N LYS A 175 1.77 17.75 16.50
CA LYS A 175 0.96 18.97 16.37
C LYS A 175 -0.08 18.86 15.26
N GLN A 176 0.19 18.03 14.25
CA GLN A 176 -0.73 17.75 13.16
C GLN A 176 -1.76 16.66 13.50
N GLY A 177 -1.78 16.15 14.74
CA GLY A 177 -2.81 15.23 15.24
C GLY A 177 -2.40 13.76 15.29
N LEU A 178 -1.17 13.42 14.88
CA LEU A 178 -0.66 12.05 14.99
C LEU A 178 -0.27 11.71 16.43
N LYS A 179 -0.58 10.50 16.88
CA LYS A 179 -0.08 9.95 18.14
C LYS A 179 1.02 8.95 17.84
N PHE A 180 2.02 8.82 18.71
CA PHE A 180 3.13 7.90 18.51
C PHE A 180 3.33 6.95 19.69
N ARG A 181 3.66 5.70 19.37
CA ARG A 181 4.18 4.68 20.28
C ARG A 181 5.54 4.23 19.73
N MET A 182 6.58 4.87 20.24
CA MET A 182 7.98 4.57 19.88
C MET A 182 8.49 3.37 20.68
N GLU A 183 9.58 2.76 20.23
CA GLU A 183 10.20 1.60 20.91
C GLU A 183 9.20 0.48 21.18
N THR A 184 8.22 0.33 20.29
CA THR A 184 7.04 -0.52 20.50
C THR A 184 7.02 -1.62 19.46
N LYS A 185 7.20 -2.86 19.91
CA LYS A 185 7.17 -4.05 19.04
C LYS A 185 5.76 -4.62 18.97
N THR A 186 5.18 -4.66 17.77
CA THR A 186 3.91 -5.36 17.51
C THR A 186 4.12 -6.88 17.65
N GLU A 187 3.34 -7.53 18.51
CA GLU A 187 3.46 -8.96 18.81
C GLU A 187 2.33 -9.80 18.20
N LYS A 188 1.08 -9.34 18.36
CA LYS A 188 -0.13 -10.06 17.92
C LYS A 188 -1.28 -9.10 17.65
N ASN A 189 -2.19 -9.48 16.76
CA ASN A 189 -3.45 -8.82 16.49
C ASN A 189 -4.62 -9.77 16.81
N PHE A 190 -5.57 -9.30 17.60
CA PHE A 190 -6.80 -10.04 17.90
C PHE A 190 -8.00 -9.29 17.35
N ARG A 191 -8.95 -10.01 16.76
CA ARG A 191 -10.29 -9.47 16.54
C ARG A 191 -11.06 -9.53 17.85
N CYS A 192 -11.64 -8.41 18.23
CA CYS A 192 -12.50 -8.28 19.40
C CYS A 192 -13.86 -7.75 18.95
N GLU A 193 -14.89 -8.04 19.72
CA GLU A 193 -16.23 -7.50 19.55
C GLU A 193 -16.66 -6.90 20.88
N SER A 194 -17.06 -5.63 20.88
CA SER A 194 -17.61 -5.01 22.09
C SER A 194 -19.05 -5.45 22.30
N GLY A 195 -19.58 -5.27 23.52
CA GLY A 195 -20.93 -5.70 23.89
C GLY A 195 -22.08 -5.07 23.08
N ASN A 196 -21.80 -4.12 22.19
CA ASN A 196 -22.74 -3.52 21.24
C ASN A 196 -22.58 -4.06 19.79
N GLY A 197 -21.77 -5.10 19.57
CA GLY A 197 -21.51 -5.69 18.25
C GLY A 197 -20.46 -4.98 17.41
N HIS A 198 -19.81 -3.93 17.92
CA HIS A 198 -18.72 -3.24 17.21
C HIS A 198 -17.46 -4.09 17.21
N ARG A 199 -16.94 -4.41 16.02
CA ARG A 199 -15.72 -5.19 15.85
C ARG A 199 -14.52 -4.26 15.77
N PHE A 200 -13.52 -4.53 16.60
CA PHE A 200 -12.27 -3.77 16.69
C PHE A 200 -11.09 -4.74 16.80
N PHE A 201 -9.89 -4.31 16.41
CA PHE A 201 -8.65 -5.01 16.66
C PHE A 201 -8.06 -4.59 17.98
N ARG A 202 -7.60 -5.57 18.77
CA ARG A 202 -6.64 -5.31 19.83
C ARG A 202 -5.28 -5.80 19.37
N TRP A 203 -4.33 -4.89 19.15
CA TRP A 203 -2.94 -5.32 19.02
C TRP A 203 -2.27 -5.31 20.39
N HIS A 204 -1.39 -6.28 20.59
CA HIS A 204 -0.50 -6.35 21.74
C HIS A 204 0.88 -5.87 21.32
N ALA A 205 1.42 -4.94 22.11
CA ALA A 205 2.78 -4.48 21.95
C ALA A 205 3.41 -4.18 23.31
N ASN A 206 4.62 -4.70 23.54
CA ASN A 206 5.34 -4.59 24.82
C ASN A 206 4.48 -4.98 26.05
N GLY A 207 3.60 -5.97 25.93
CA GLY A 207 2.70 -6.42 27.00
C GLY A 207 1.43 -5.57 27.24
N TYR A 208 1.20 -4.49 26.48
CA TYR A 208 -0.01 -3.67 26.57
C TYR A 208 -0.94 -3.90 25.37
N GLY A 209 -2.25 -3.92 25.62
CA GLY A 209 -3.29 -4.03 24.60
C GLY A 209 -3.88 -2.68 24.23
N PHE A 210 -3.92 -2.36 22.94
CA PHE A 210 -4.55 -1.14 22.42
C PHE A 210 -5.64 -1.51 21.42
N SER A 211 -6.75 -0.78 21.43
CA SER A 211 -7.86 -0.99 20.49
C SER A 211 -7.78 -0.03 19.30
N CYS A 212 -7.83 -0.55 18.07
CA CYS A 212 -8.18 0.20 16.87
C CYS A 212 -9.28 -0.51 16.10
N ASP A 213 -9.83 0.16 15.10
CA ASP A 213 -10.79 -0.47 14.19
C ASP A 213 -10.09 -1.03 12.94
N VAL A 214 -8.89 -0.54 12.62
CA VAL A 214 -8.11 -0.91 11.43
C VAL A 214 -6.62 -0.91 11.79
N ASN A 215 -5.91 -1.93 11.34
CA ASN A 215 -4.46 -2.04 11.42
C ASN A 215 -3.86 -1.88 10.04
N TRP A 216 -2.77 -1.14 9.97
CA TRP A 216 -2.13 -0.84 8.71
C TRP A 216 -0.64 -1.13 8.82
N ASN A 217 -0.10 -1.77 7.80
CA ASN A 217 1.33 -2.06 7.74
C ASN A 217 1.98 -1.28 6.60
N SER A 218 2.98 -0.46 6.93
CA SER A 218 3.70 0.39 5.97
C SER A 218 4.66 -0.34 5.06
N THR A 219 5.07 -1.53 5.48
CA THR A 219 6.16 -2.25 4.85
C THR A 219 5.66 -3.13 3.73
#